data_AF-A0A6I2U9N3-F1
#
_entry.id   AF-A0A6I2U9N3-F1
#
_cell.length_a   1.000
_cell.length_b   1.000
_cell.length_c   1.000
_cell.angle_alpha   90.00
_cell.angle_beta   90.00
_cell.angle_gamma   90.00
#
_symmetry.space_group_name_H-M   'P 1'
#
loop_
_entity.id
_entity.type
_entity.pdbx_description
1 polymer ?
#
loop_
_entity_poly.entity_id
_entity_poly.type
_entity_poly.pdbx_seq_one_letter_code
_entity_poly.pdbx_strand_id
1 'polypeptide(L)'
;MIKIWSSEVDIDDYKDYLEECFPGVTDDDEKYNIVSELNKEYLDDERMNLRIDVGSPIIEVADLGFWNGRTQGYHLITSGILSDIFNFHGCDDATFFIEDGELRSTLYHHDGHHNIVYRKVKDMDRLHEMPLDEFVSKYTESLADAVKKVYGWKE
;
A
#
# COMPACT_ATOMS: atom_id res chain seq x y z
N MET A 1 11.58 7.96 -1.05
CA MET A 1 10.50 6.98 -1.26
C MET A 1 11.09 5.65 -1.73
N ILE A 2 10.65 4.52 -1.16
CA ILE A 2 10.88 3.16 -1.67
C ILE A 2 9.52 2.60 -2.09
N LYS A 3 9.30 2.37 -3.40
CA LYS A 3 8.05 1.81 -3.93
C LYS A 3 7.99 0.32 -3.60
N ILE A 4 6.87 -0.14 -3.05
CA ILE A 4 6.59 -1.58 -2.83
C ILE A 4 5.83 -2.09 -4.03
N TRP A 5 4.68 -1.47 -4.33
CA TRP A 5 3.85 -1.85 -5.47
C TRP A 5 2.97 -0.67 -5.91
N SER A 6 2.59 -0.62 -7.18
CA SER A 6 1.61 0.33 -7.71
C SER A 6 0.74 -0.35 -8.77
N SER A 7 -0.54 -0.01 -8.80
CA SER A 7 -1.44 -0.41 -9.89
C SER A 7 -1.09 0.30 -11.20
N GLU A 8 -0.51 1.50 -11.12
CA GLU A 8 -0.07 2.25 -12.29
C GLU A 8 1.14 1.55 -12.93
N VAL A 9 0.95 1.19 -14.19
CA VAL A 9 1.95 0.53 -15.01
C VAL A 9 2.48 1.50 -16.05
N ASP A 10 3.79 1.64 -16.11
CA ASP A 10 4.49 2.26 -17.24
C ASP A 10 4.92 1.17 -18.23
N ILE A 11 4.37 1.18 -19.44
CA ILE A 11 4.68 0.17 -20.47
C ILE A 11 6.16 0.22 -20.85
N ASP A 12 6.80 1.39 -20.78
CA ASP A 12 8.20 1.55 -21.17
C ASP A 12 9.14 0.75 -20.26
N ASP A 13 8.77 0.55 -18.98
CA ASP A 13 9.52 -0.30 -18.03
C ASP A 13 9.52 -1.79 -18.43
N TYR A 14 8.58 -2.21 -19.30
CA TYR A 14 8.37 -3.60 -19.71
C TYR A 14 8.67 -3.86 -21.18
N LYS A 15 9.29 -2.89 -21.86
CA LYS A 15 9.57 -2.98 -23.29
C LYS A 15 10.35 -4.24 -23.66
N ASP A 16 11.42 -4.56 -22.92
CA ASP A 16 12.24 -5.74 -23.18
C ASP A 16 11.43 -7.04 -23.03
N TYR A 17 10.59 -7.13 -21.99
CA TYR A 17 9.70 -8.27 -21.77
C TYR A 17 8.67 -8.42 -22.90
N LEU A 18 8.06 -7.31 -23.34
CA LEU A 18 7.09 -7.31 -24.43
C LEU A 18 7.74 -7.70 -25.76
N GLU A 19 8.93 -7.19 -26.07
CA GLU A 19 9.67 -7.54 -27.28
C GLU A 19 10.11 -9.02 -27.29
N GLU A 20 10.50 -9.57 -26.14
CA GLU A 20 10.93 -10.97 -26.03
C GLU A 20 9.76 -11.96 -26.03
N CYS A 21 8.76 -11.74 -25.16
CA CYS A 21 7.67 -12.68 -24.95
C CYS A 21 6.48 -12.47 -25.88
N PHE A 22 6.28 -11.24 -26.39
CA PHE A 22 5.13 -10.86 -27.23
C PHE A 22 5.54 -10.03 -28.47
N PRO A 23 6.53 -10.46 -29.28
CA PRO A 23 7.09 -9.64 -30.38
C PRO A 23 6.10 -9.24 -31.47
N GLY A 24 4.93 -9.90 -31.55
CA GLY A 24 3.87 -9.60 -32.52
C GLY A 24 2.86 -8.55 -32.06
N VAL A 25 2.86 -8.18 -30.78
CA VAL A 25 1.90 -7.23 -30.21
C VAL A 25 2.36 -5.80 -30.50
N THR A 26 1.57 -5.07 -31.28
CA THR A 26 1.88 -3.69 -31.68
C THR A 26 0.88 -2.68 -31.15
N ASP A 27 -0.33 -3.12 -30.82
CA ASP A 27 -1.38 -2.32 -30.22
C ASP A 27 -1.05 -1.97 -28.77
N ASP A 28 -1.14 -0.70 -28.42
CA ASP A 28 -0.71 -0.22 -27.10
C ASP A 28 -1.70 -0.59 -25.99
N ASP A 29 -3.00 -0.71 -26.30
CA ASP A 29 -4.00 -1.19 -25.34
C ASP A 29 -3.76 -2.68 -25.03
N GLU A 30 -3.42 -3.50 -26.03
CA GLU A 30 -3.05 -4.89 -25.84
C GLU A 30 -1.77 -5.04 -24.99
N LYS A 31 -0.73 -4.22 -25.24
CA LYS A 31 0.47 -4.19 -24.39
C LYS A 31 0.13 -3.78 -22.96
N TYR A 32 -0.67 -2.73 -22.78
CA TYR A 32 -1.09 -2.26 -21.46
C TYR A 32 -1.80 -3.37 -20.69
N ASN A 33 -2.69 -4.10 -21.34
CA ASN A 33 -3.41 -5.22 -20.72
C ASN A 33 -2.45 -6.35 -20.31
N ILE A 34 -1.52 -6.73 -21.17
CA ILE A 34 -0.52 -7.78 -20.86
C ILE A 34 0.31 -7.39 -19.63
N VAL A 35 0.85 -6.17 -19.61
CA VAL A 35 1.67 -5.71 -18.49
C VAL A 35 0.83 -5.51 -17.24
N SER A 36 -0.42 -5.04 -17.37
CA SER A 36 -1.35 -4.91 -16.25
C SER A 36 -1.67 -6.26 -15.60
N GLU A 37 -1.86 -7.32 -16.39
CA GLU A 37 -2.04 -8.67 -15.84
C GLU A 37 -0.77 -9.17 -15.14
N LEU A 38 0.42 -8.97 -15.73
CA LEU A 38 1.69 -9.31 -15.07
C LEU A 38 1.87 -8.54 -13.75
N ASN A 39 1.54 -7.26 -13.72
CA ASN A 39 1.63 -6.43 -12.51
C ASN A 39 0.68 -6.90 -11.39
N LYS A 40 -0.44 -7.53 -11.74
CA LYS A 40 -1.32 -8.20 -10.75
C LYS A 40 -0.66 -9.44 -10.15
N GLU A 41 0.11 -10.20 -10.94
CA GLU A 41 0.88 -11.32 -10.40
C GLU A 41 1.93 -10.82 -9.40
N TYR A 42 2.60 -9.68 -9.68
CA TYR A 42 3.50 -9.05 -8.71
C TYR A 42 2.79 -8.59 -7.43
N LEU A 43 1.55 -8.12 -7.50
CA LEU A 43 0.78 -7.82 -6.28
C LEU A 43 0.56 -9.08 -5.43
N ASP A 44 0.30 -10.22 -6.06
CA ASP A 44 0.13 -11.48 -5.34
C ASP A 44 1.44 -11.95 -4.70
N ASP A 45 2.58 -11.73 -5.36
CA ASP A 45 3.90 -11.93 -4.75
C ASP A 45 4.08 -11.02 -3.52
N GLU A 46 3.70 -9.75 -3.58
CA GLU A 46 3.81 -8.86 -2.42
C GLU A 46 2.89 -9.25 -1.27
N ARG A 47 1.69 -9.73 -1.58
CA ARG A 47 0.80 -10.33 -0.59
C ARG A 47 1.43 -11.55 0.06
N MET A 48 2.12 -12.39 -0.70
CA MET A 48 2.81 -13.57 -0.16
C MET A 48 4.02 -13.18 0.70
N ASN A 49 4.85 -12.27 0.21
CA ASN A 49 6.05 -11.78 0.90
C ASN A 49 5.70 -11.13 2.24
N LEU A 50 4.67 -10.28 2.25
CA LEU A 50 4.24 -9.54 3.42
C LEU A 50 3.16 -10.26 4.23
N ARG A 51 2.89 -11.55 3.98
CA ARG A 51 2.00 -12.37 4.81
C ARG A 51 2.66 -12.79 6.13
N ILE A 52 3.05 -11.79 6.90
CA ILE A 52 3.67 -11.94 8.21
C ILE A 52 2.75 -11.36 9.29
N ASP A 53 2.72 -12.03 10.45
CA ASP A 53 2.04 -11.52 11.63
C ASP A 53 2.96 -10.55 12.37
N VAL A 54 2.51 -9.30 12.54
CA VAL A 54 3.27 -8.25 13.25
C VAL A 54 3.06 -8.29 14.77
N GLY A 55 2.21 -9.21 15.25
CA GLY A 55 1.96 -9.53 16.66
C GLY A 55 0.91 -8.65 17.33
N SER A 56 0.32 -7.70 16.61
CA SER A 56 -0.76 -6.84 17.09
C SER A 56 -1.53 -6.20 15.92
N PRO A 57 -2.72 -5.63 16.18
CA PRO A 57 -3.48 -4.94 15.13
C PRO A 57 -2.69 -3.82 14.45
N ILE A 58 -3.01 -3.59 13.18
CA ILE A 58 -2.50 -2.48 12.39
C ILE A 58 -3.59 -1.40 12.34
N ILE A 59 -3.20 -0.15 12.62
CA ILE A 59 -4.06 1.01 12.42
C ILE A 59 -3.70 1.70 11.10
N GLU A 60 -4.73 1.95 10.31
CA GLU A 60 -4.69 2.75 9.10
C GLU A 60 -5.13 4.15 9.46
N VAL A 61 -4.24 5.14 9.41
CA VAL A 61 -4.58 6.55 9.66
C VAL A 61 -4.67 7.24 8.31
N ALA A 62 -5.88 7.67 7.95
CA ALA A 62 -6.18 8.13 6.60
C ALA A 62 -6.54 9.62 6.58
N ASP A 63 -5.87 10.34 5.69
CA ASP A 63 -6.32 11.63 5.18
C ASP A 63 -7.15 11.38 3.92
N LEU A 64 -8.48 11.38 4.09
CA LEU A 64 -9.45 11.05 3.07
C LEU A 64 -9.80 12.30 2.26
N GLY A 65 -9.43 12.35 0.99
CA GLY A 65 -9.86 13.38 0.06
C GLY A 65 -11.16 12.99 -0.64
N PHE A 66 -12.16 13.86 -0.63
CA PHE A 66 -13.41 13.72 -1.37
C PHE A 66 -13.63 14.95 -2.26
N TRP A 67 -14.60 14.90 -3.16
CA TRP A 67 -14.97 16.06 -4.00
C TRP A 67 -15.32 17.33 -3.22
N ASN A 68 -15.75 17.20 -1.95
CA ASN A 68 -16.16 18.31 -1.09
C ASN A 68 -15.12 18.71 -0.03
N GLY A 69 -13.90 18.18 -0.10
CA GLY A 69 -12.81 18.52 0.81
C GLY A 69 -12.14 17.30 1.43
N ARG A 70 -11.36 17.53 2.50
CA ARG A 70 -10.61 16.48 3.17
C ARG A 70 -11.15 16.23 4.58
N THR A 71 -11.16 14.98 5.00
CA THR A 71 -11.46 14.58 6.37
C THR A 71 -10.45 13.55 6.86
N GLN A 72 -10.25 13.50 8.17
CA GLN A 72 -9.42 12.48 8.81
C GLN A 72 -10.29 11.28 9.19
N GLY A 73 -9.71 10.08 9.11
CA GLY A 73 -10.34 8.83 9.51
C GLY A 73 -9.30 7.79 9.91
N TYR A 74 -9.76 6.71 10.53
CA TYR A 74 -8.91 5.55 10.75
C TYR A 74 -9.69 4.24 10.63
N HIS A 75 -8.96 3.16 10.36
CA HIS A 75 -9.47 1.80 10.35
C HIS A 75 -8.49 0.86 11.07
N LEU A 76 -8.98 -0.28 11.55
CA LEU A 76 -8.18 -1.28 12.26
C LEU A 76 -8.21 -2.60 11.52
N ILE A 77 -7.04 -3.05 11.08
CA ILE A 77 -6.81 -4.42 10.63
C ILE A 77 -6.50 -5.26 11.87
N THR A 78 -7.51 -5.96 12.38
CA THR A 78 -7.42 -6.72 13.64
C THR A 78 -6.66 -8.03 13.50
N SER A 79 -6.43 -8.52 12.29
CA SER A 79 -5.67 -9.75 12.03
C SER A 79 -4.19 -9.64 12.43
N GLY A 80 -3.62 -8.43 12.39
CA GLY A 80 -2.18 -8.22 12.53
C GLY A 80 -1.35 -8.77 11.36
N ILE A 81 -1.99 -9.23 10.27
CA ILE A 81 -1.28 -9.73 9.09
C ILE A 81 -0.95 -8.53 8.18
N LEU A 82 0.33 -8.31 7.91
CA LEU A 82 0.79 -7.12 7.19
C LEU A 82 0.29 -7.05 5.75
N SER A 83 0.13 -8.19 5.06
CA SER A 83 -0.42 -8.23 3.69
C SER A 83 -1.86 -7.73 3.57
N ASP A 84 -2.61 -7.65 4.67
CA ASP A 84 -4.00 -7.21 4.65
C ASP A 84 -4.13 -5.71 4.31
N ILE A 85 -3.04 -4.95 4.35
CA ILE A 85 -3.01 -3.55 3.89
C ILE A 85 -3.26 -3.42 2.37
N PHE A 86 -3.02 -4.47 1.58
CA PHE A 86 -3.25 -4.49 0.13
C PHE A 86 -4.73 -4.64 -0.26
N ASN A 87 -5.62 -4.29 0.65
CA ASN A 87 -7.06 -4.29 0.44
C ASN A 87 -7.54 -2.87 0.08
N PHE A 88 -7.54 -2.55 -1.21
CA PHE A 88 -7.98 -1.27 -1.76
C PHE A 88 -9.25 -1.42 -2.61
N HIS A 89 -10.13 -2.36 -2.25
CA HIS A 89 -11.37 -2.58 -2.99
C HIS A 89 -12.19 -1.30 -3.14
N GLY A 90 -12.64 -1.02 -4.36
CA GLY A 90 -13.42 0.19 -4.69
C GLY A 90 -12.58 1.44 -4.97
N CYS A 91 -11.24 1.33 -4.94
CA CYS A 91 -10.34 2.34 -5.49
C CYS A 91 -10.00 1.99 -6.94
N ASP A 92 -9.75 3.02 -7.75
CA ASP A 92 -9.33 2.87 -9.15
C ASP A 92 -7.87 2.47 -9.23
N ASP A 93 -7.04 3.16 -8.45
CA ASP A 93 -5.60 2.96 -8.40
C ASP A 93 -5.07 2.98 -6.96
N ALA A 94 -3.94 2.32 -6.77
CA ALA A 94 -3.28 2.24 -5.48
C ALA A 94 -1.77 2.18 -5.63
N THR A 95 -1.06 2.94 -4.80
CA THR A 95 0.40 2.86 -4.69
C THR A 95 0.79 2.69 -3.23
N PHE A 96 1.63 1.68 -2.95
CA PHE A 96 2.15 1.35 -1.63
C PHE A 96 3.65 1.59 -1.59
N PHE A 97 4.14 2.24 -0.55
CA PHE A 97 5.53 2.68 -0.47
C PHE A 97 5.98 2.97 0.96
N ILE A 98 7.30 3.07 1.14
CA ILE A 98 7.91 3.60 2.36
C ILE A 98 8.44 5.01 2.07
N GLU A 99 8.03 5.96 2.91
CA GLU A 99 8.55 7.32 2.87
C GLU A 99 8.61 7.92 4.28
N ASP A 100 9.69 8.64 4.57
CA ASP A 100 9.99 9.21 5.88
C ASP A 100 9.94 8.20 7.03
N GLY A 101 10.39 6.97 6.75
CA GLY A 101 10.38 5.89 7.72
C GLY A 101 8.99 5.34 8.04
N GLU A 102 7.97 5.68 7.26
CA GLU A 102 6.59 5.22 7.44
C GLU A 102 6.13 4.37 6.25
N LEU A 103 5.36 3.33 6.54
CA LEU A 103 4.63 2.56 5.52
C LEU A 103 3.37 3.33 5.14
N ARG A 104 3.21 3.59 3.85
CA ARG A 104 2.16 4.48 3.31
C ARG A 104 1.49 3.88 2.09
N SER A 105 0.29 4.38 1.81
CA SER A 105 -0.33 4.24 0.51
C SER A 105 -1.02 5.52 0.07
N THR A 106 -1.15 5.66 -1.24
CA THR A 106 -2.08 6.58 -1.87
C THR A 106 -3.07 5.76 -2.67
N LEU A 107 -4.36 5.90 -2.33
CA LEU A 107 -5.46 5.22 -3.00
C LEU A 107 -6.27 6.27 -3.77
N TYR A 108 -6.43 6.08 -5.07
CA TYR A 108 -7.18 6.97 -5.93
C TYR A 108 -8.59 6.46 -6.15
N HIS A 109 -9.54 7.38 -6.19
CA HIS A 109 -10.91 7.14 -6.59
C HIS A 109 -11.32 8.25 -7.56
N HIS A 110 -12.37 8.02 -8.35
CA HIS A 110 -12.80 8.92 -9.43
C HIS A 110 -12.89 10.41 -9.02
N ASP A 111 -13.20 10.70 -7.75
CA ASP A 111 -13.43 12.03 -7.20
C ASP A 111 -12.40 12.49 -6.14
N GLY A 112 -11.26 11.81 -6.00
CA GLY A 112 -10.22 12.20 -5.04
C GLY A 112 -9.13 11.14 -4.79
N HIS A 113 -8.41 11.32 -3.68
CA HIS A 113 -7.44 10.32 -3.22
C HIS A 113 -7.33 10.32 -1.70
N HIS A 114 -7.07 9.14 -1.15
CA HIS A 114 -6.77 8.90 0.25
C HIS A 114 -5.27 8.73 0.43
N ASN A 115 -4.69 9.41 1.42
CA ASN A 115 -3.32 9.17 1.85
C ASN A 115 -3.35 8.46 3.19
N ILE A 116 -2.78 7.26 3.26
CA ILE A 116 -2.87 6.39 4.42
C ILE A 116 -1.48 6.13 4.99
N VAL A 117 -1.36 6.17 6.31
CA VAL A 117 -0.18 5.72 7.05
C VAL A 117 -0.56 4.48 7.85
N TYR A 118 0.23 3.42 7.72
CA TYR A 118 0.01 2.13 8.37
C TYR A 118 0.97 1.97 9.54
N ARG A 119 0.43 1.73 10.73
CA ARG A 119 1.24 1.58 11.95
C ARG A 119 0.77 0.41 12.78
N LYS A 120 1.71 -0.25 13.44
CA LYS A 120 1.42 -1.32 14.38
C LYS A 120 0.99 -0.72 15.71
N VAL A 121 -0.10 -1.21 16.30
CA VAL A 121 -0.58 -0.76 17.61
C VAL A 121 0.19 -1.45 18.74
N LYS A 122 0.68 -0.67 19.70
CA LYS A 122 1.39 -1.16 20.90
C LYS A 122 0.43 -1.53 22.03
N ASP A 123 -0.64 -0.74 22.20
CA ASP A 123 -1.63 -0.90 23.27
C ASP A 123 -3.01 -0.47 22.77
N MET A 124 -3.89 -1.44 22.48
CA MET A 124 -5.22 -1.20 21.94
C MET A 124 -6.17 -0.54 22.95
N ASP A 125 -5.96 -0.77 24.25
CA ASP A 125 -6.87 -0.29 25.30
C ASP A 125 -6.86 1.25 25.40
N ARG A 126 -5.81 1.89 24.87
CA ARG A 126 -5.60 3.34 24.90
C ARG A 126 -6.28 4.12 23.78
N LEU A 127 -6.80 3.45 22.73
CA LEU A 127 -7.28 4.10 21.51
C LEU A 127 -8.37 5.16 21.74
N HIS A 128 -9.20 4.96 22.76
CA HIS A 128 -10.32 5.85 23.08
C HIS A 128 -10.09 6.72 24.32
N GLU A 129 -8.89 6.65 24.93
CA GLU A 129 -8.55 7.44 26.10
C GLU A 129 -8.04 8.84 25.76
N MET A 130 -7.67 9.09 24.49
CA MET A 130 -7.10 10.35 24.02
C MET A 130 -7.42 10.63 22.55
N PRO A 131 -7.14 11.85 22.04
CA PRO A 131 -7.21 12.15 20.61
C PRO A 131 -6.36 11.19 19.75
N LEU A 132 -6.80 10.93 18.52
CA LEU A 132 -6.18 9.96 17.62
C LEU A 132 -4.70 10.29 17.33
N ASP A 133 -4.39 11.57 17.10
CA ASP A 133 -3.03 12.05 16.84
C ASP A 133 -2.11 11.77 18.03
N GLU A 134 -2.60 12.02 19.25
CA GLU A 134 -1.89 11.69 20.49
C GLU A 134 -1.68 10.18 20.62
N PHE A 135 -2.73 9.39 20.39
CA PHE A 135 -2.66 7.93 20.43
C PHE A 135 -1.64 7.36 19.44
N VAL A 136 -1.70 7.79 18.18
CA VAL A 136 -0.79 7.35 17.12
C VAL A 136 0.65 7.69 17.50
N SER A 137 0.92 8.89 18.01
CA SER A 137 2.27 9.29 18.39
C SER A 137 2.88 8.44 19.53
N LYS A 138 2.06 8.01 20.50
CA LYS A 138 2.54 7.36 21.74
C LYS A 138 2.43 5.84 21.71
N TYR A 139 1.34 5.31 21.15
CA TYR A 139 0.92 3.91 21.28
C TYR A 139 0.94 3.15 19.95
N THR A 140 1.67 3.65 18.96
CA THR A 140 1.92 2.91 17.72
C THR A 140 3.40 2.97 17.30
N GLU A 141 3.80 2.09 16.41
CA GLU A 141 5.14 2.08 15.77
C GLU A 141 5.05 1.91 14.26
N SER A 142 6.04 2.43 13.56
CA SER A 142 6.16 2.26 12.12
C SER A 142 6.33 0.79 11.75
N LEU A 143 5.74 0.41 10.61
CA LEU A 143 5.91 -0.90 9.98
C LEU A 143 7.04 -0.94 8.94
N ALA A 144 7.69 0.20 8.66
CA ALA A 144 8.69 0.30 7.60
C ALA A 144 9.85 -0.68 7.77
N ASP A 145 10.36 -0.85 8.99
CA ASP A 145 11.49 -1.76 9.23
C ASP A 145 11.09 -3.24 9.12
N ALA A 146 9.84 -3.57 9.45
CA ALA A 146 9.30 -4.91 9.23
C ALA A 146 9.25 -5.24 7.73
N VAL A 147 8.79 -4.29 6.90
CA VAL A 147 8.78 -4.41 5.44
C VAL A 147 10.20 -4.51 4.89
N LYS A 148 11.10 -3.57 5.23
CA LYS A 148 12.50 -3.58 4.77
C LYS A 148 13.20 -4.89 5.08
N LYS A 149 12.94 -5.49 6.25
CA LYS A 149 13.51 -6.77 6.67
C LYS A 149 13.08 -7.92 5.75
N VAL A 150 11.83 -7.94 5.28
CA VAL A 150 11.33 -8.97 4.34
C VAL A 150 12.10 -8.89 3.02
N TYR A 151 12.32 -7.69 2.49
CA TYR A 151 13.01 -7.49 1.21
C TYR A 151 14.54 -7.37 1.32
N GLY A 152 15.11 -7.41 2.53
CA GLY A 152 16.55 -7.22 2.75
C GLY A 152 17.06 -5.81 2.41
N TRP A 153 16.18 -4.80 2.43
CA TRP A 153 16.56 -3.41 2.23
C TRP A 153 17.36 -2.90 3.43
N LYS A 154 18.46 -2.17 3.17
CA LYS A 154 19.29 -1.60 4.24
C LYS A 154 18.63 -0.35 4.83
N GLU A 155 18.86 -0.12 6.12
CA GLU A 155 18.51 1.11 6.83
C GLU A 155 19.32 2.32 6.34
#